data_AF-A0A9Q0WMY7-F1
#
_entry.id   AF-A0A9Q0WMY7-F1
#
_cell.length_a   1.000
_cell.length_b   1.000
_cell.length_c   1.000
_cell.angle_alpha   90.00
_cell.angle_beta   90.00
_cell.angle_gamma   90.00
#
_symmetry.space_group_name_H-M   'P 1'
#
loop_
_entity.id
_entity.type
_entity.pdbx_description
1 polymer ?
#
loop_
_entity_poly.entity_id
_entity_poly.type
_entity_poly.pdbx_seq_one_letter_code
_entity_poly.pdbx_strand_id
1 'polypeptide(L)'
;MGEHVFRELTLPTRFSTTSSDLLLTNSTEIFPSAKFIYINAYGIFQDILNRPAAFGFTVTNAGCCGVGRNNGQITCLPLQTPCRNRNQYVFWDAFHPTEAANIIVGRRSYSAQSASDAYPYDIRRLTQQ
;
A
#
# COMPACT_ATOMS: atom_id res chain seq x y z
N MET A 1 7.02 5.82 -20.55
CA MET A 1 6.47 4.60 -19.92
C MET A 1 7.04 4.37 -18.52
N GLY A 2 8.33 4.05 -18.31
CA GLY A 2 8.85 3.68 -16.97
C GLY A 2 8.60 4.67 -15.81
N GLU A 3 8.74 5.98 -16.01
CA GLU A 3 8.44 6.97 -14.95
C GLU A 3 6.94 7.17 -14.69
N HIS A 4 6.09 6.95 -15.70
CA HIS A 4 4.64 7.06 -15.55
C HIS A 4 4.11 5.91 -14.71
N VAL A 5 4.62 4.70 -14.90
CA VAL A 5 4.20 3.49 -14.16
C VAL A 5 4.37 3.65 -12.64
N PHE A 6 5.48 4.23 -12.19
CA PHE A 6 5.72 4.45 -10.76
C PHE A 6 5.10 5.75 -10.22
N ARG A 7 4.65 6.66 -11.10
CA ARG A 7 3.98 7.91 -10.72
C ARG A 7 2.45 7.79 -10.78
N GLU A 8 1.88 6.86 -11.55
CA GLU A 8 0.42 6.74 -11.75
C GLU A 8 -0.33 6.08 -10.59
N LEU A 9 0.39 5.59 -9.56
CA LEU A 9 -0.24 5.19 -8.29
C LEU A 9 -0.76 6.39 -7.46
N THR A 10 -0.70 7.62 -7.98
CA THR A 10 -1.17 8.85 -7.32
C THR A 10 -2.57 9.33 -7.77
N LEU A 11 -3.48 8.44 -8.16
CA LEU A 11 -4.89 8.84 -8.31
C LEU A 11 -5.43 9.26 -6.94
N PRO A 12 -5.85 10.51 -6.70
CA PRO A 12 -6.19 11.01 -5.38
C PRO A 12 -7.52 10.42 -4.91
N THR A 13 -7.51 9.22 -4.36
CA THR A 13 -8.62 8.76 -3.53
C THR A 13 -8.48 9.41 -2.17
N ARG A 14 -9.23 10.49 -1.95
CA ARG A 14 -9.40 11.05 -0.61
C ARG A 14 -10.09 9.99 0.25
N PHE A 15 -9.42 9.60 1.33
CA PHE A 15 -10.09 8.88 2.39
C PHE A 15 -11.26 9.73 2.90
N SER A 16 -12.47 9.19 2.78
CA SER A 16 -13.72 9.82 3.18
C SER A 16 -14.37 8.90 4.19
N THR A 17 -14.42 9.32 5.44
CA THR A 17 -15.08 8.56 6.51
C THR A 17 -16.54 8.31 6.13
N THR A 18 -17.23 9.29 5.55
CA THR A 18 -18.63 9.17 5.10
C THR A 18 -18.83 8.07 4.05
N SER A 19 -17.89 7.92 3.10
CA SER A 19 -18.00 6.90 2.06
C SER A 19 -17.70 5.50 2.61
N SER A 20 -16.69 5.39 3.48
CA SER A 20 -16.38 4.15 4.19
C SER A 20 -17.53 3.75 5.12
N ASP A 21 -18.14 4.72 5.82
CA ASP A 21 -19.33 4.51 6.65
C ASP A 21 -20.47 3.88 5.88
N LEU A 22 -20.88 4.48 4.76
CA LEU A 22 -21.98 3.96 3.95
C LEU A 22 -21.73 2.52 3.47
N LEU A 23 -20.50 2.23 3.03
CA LEU A 23 -20.12 0.88 2.61
C LEU A 23 -20.20 -0.12 3.77
N LEU A 24 -19.70 0.27 4.95
CA LEU A 24 -19.71 -0.57 6.14
C LEU A 24 -21.12 -0.79 6.65
N THR A 25 -21.96 0.26 6.71
CA THR A 25 -23.37 0.16 7.13
C THR A 25 -24.14 -0.80 6.21
N ASN A 26 -24.03 -0.65 4.89
CA ASN A 26 -24.69 -1.55 3.96
C ASN A 26 -24.20 -3.00 4.11
N SER A 27 -22.89 -3.19 4.32
CA SER A 27 -22.33 -4.53 4.54
C SER A 27 -22.84 -5.17 5.84
N THR A 28 -22.95 -4.39 6.92
CA THR A 28 -23.51 -4.87 8.19
C THR A 28 -24.99 -5.18 8.12
N GLU A 29 -25.77 -4.45 7.31
CA GLU A 29 -27.19 -4.75 7.08
C GLU A 29 -27.39 -6.09 6.35
N ILE A 30 -26.56 -6.37 5.34
CA ILE A 30 -26.62 -7.62 4.57
C ILE A 30 -26.09 -8.81 5.39
N PHE A 31 -25.07 -8.59 6.22
CA PHE A 31 -24.40 -9.63 7.00
C PHE A 31 -24.30 -9.24 8.49
N PRO A 32 -25.39 -9.36 9.27
CA PRO A 32 -25.45 -8.87 10.64
C PRO A 32 -24.50 -9.59 11.61
N SER A 33 -24.09 -10.81 11.29
CA SER A 33 -23.11 -11.58 12.09
C SER A 33 -21.66 -11.32 11.69
N ALA A 34 -21.41 -10.58 10.60
CA ALA A 34 -20.08 -10.25 10.14
C ALA A 34 -19.66 -8.87 10.66
N LYS A 35 -18.37 -8.74 10.97
CA LYS A 35 -17.76 -7.47 11.39
C LYS A 35 -16.90 -6.95 10.24
N PHE A 36 -17.14 -5.71 9.84
CA PHE A 36 -16.42 -5.08 8.73
C PHE A 36 -15.56 -3.92 9.22
N ILE A 37 -14.38 -3.79 8.63
CA ILE A 37 -13.52 -2.62 8.75
C ILE A 37 -13.04 -2.22 7.36
N TYR A 38 -12.68 -0.96 7.21
CA TYR A 38 -12.04 -0.41 6.04
C TYR A 38 -10.56 -0.12 6.34
N ILE A 39 -9.65 -0.60 5.49
CA ILE A 39 -8.22 -0.31 5.56
C ILE A 39 -7.85 0.64 4.43
N ASN A 40 -7.32 1.80 4.77
CA ASN A 40 -6.87 2.81 3.82
C ASN A 40 -5.44 2.52 3.34
N ALA A 41 -5.26 1.40 2.65
CA ALA A 41 -3.95 1.01 2.11
C ALA A 41 -3.37 2.06 1.17
N TYR A 42 -4.23 2.75 0.40
CA TYR A 42 -3.84 3.86 -0.46
C TYR A 42 -3.19 5.00 0.33
N GLY A 43 -3.86 5.50 1.38
CA GLY A 43 -3.33 6.58 2.21
C GLY A 43 -2.02 6.21 2.90
N ILE A 44 -1.90 4.97 3.37
CA ILE A 44 -0.65 4.45 3.94
C ILE A 44 0.46 4.43 2.88
N PHE A 45 0.17 3.96 1.67
CA PHE A 45 1.15 3.89 0.59
C PHE A 45 1.56 5.28 0.08
N GLN A 46 0.63 6.23 0.00
CA GLN A 46 0.93 7.63 -0.32
C GLN A 46 1.85 8.27 0.72
N ASP A 47 1.67 7.96 1.99
CA ASP A 47 2.56 8.45 3.05
C ASP A 47 4.00 7.92 2.88
N ILE A 48 4.15 6.65 2.46
CA ILE A 48 5.45 6.09 2.07
C ILE A 48 6.08 6.86 0.90
N LEU A 49 5.31 7.15 -0.15
CA LEU A 49 5.81 7.86 -1.33
C LEU A 49 6.14 9.34 -1.06
N ASN A 50 5.38 9.99 -0.17
CA ASN A 50 5.59 11.39 0.21
C ASN A 50 6.76 11.57 1.19
N ARG A 51 7.04 10.58 2.04
CA ARG A 51 8.10 10.64 3.06
C ARG A 51 9.00 9.38 3.05
N PRO A 52 9.56 8.96 1.91
CA PRO A 52 10.23 7.66 1.77
C PRO A 52 11.40 7.48 2.73
N ALA A 53 12.17 8.54 2.98
CA ALA A 53 13.29 8.52 3.91
C ALA A 53 12.88 8.21 5.36
N ALA A 54 11.67 8.62 5.79
CA ALA A 54 11.15 8.30 7.12
C ALA A 54 10.90 6.78 7.31
N PHE A 55 10.80 6.05 6.20
CA PHE A 55 10.57 4.61 6.16
C PHE A 55 11.81 3.82 5.70
N GLY A 56 12.95 4.48 5.49
CA GLY A 56 14.19 3.84 5.05
C GLY A 56 14.33 3.63 3.54
N PHE A 57 13.41 4.16 2.73
CA PHE A 57 13.49 4.06 1.27
C PHE A 57 14.29 5.21 0.66
N THR A 58 15.09 4.88 -0.35
CA THR A 58 15.85 5.84 -1.15
C THR A 58 15.49 5.78 -2.64
N VAL A 59 14.76 4.75 -3.08
CA VAL A 59 14.34 4.57 -4.48
C VAL A 59 12.82 4.41 -4.56
N THR A 60 12.16 5.41 -5.13
CA THR A 60 10.69 5.47 -5.30
C THR A 60 10.24 5.49 -6.75
N ASN A 61 11.15 5.59 -7.70
CA ASN A 61 10.85 5.82 -9.12
C ASN A 61 11.42 4.72 -10.05
N ALA A 62 11.83 3.60 -9.47
CA ALA A 62 12.32 2.43 -10.20
C ALA A 62 11.97 1.13 -9.47
N GLY A 63 11.77 0.06 -10.24
CA GLY A 63 11.60 -1.30 -9.72
C GLY A 63 12.94 -1.90 -9.30
N CYS A 64 12.94 -2.69 -8.23
CA CYS A 64 14.09 -3.50 -7.83
C CYS A 64 14.41 -4.60 -8.87
N CYS A 65 13.40 -5.10 -9.57
CA CYS A 65 13.49 -6.06 -10.66
C CYS A 65 12.56 -5.65 -11.81
N GLY A 66 12.95 -5.94 -13.05
CA GLY A 66 12.18 -5.59 -14.24
C GLY A 66 13.07 -5.13 -15.38
N VAL A 67 12.47 -4.83 -16.53
CA VAL A 67 13.19 -4.50 -17.75
C VAL A 67 12.75 -3.13 -18.29
N GLY A 68 13.64 -2.49 -19.03
CA GLY A 68 13.41 -1.19 -19.65
C GLY A 68 13.64 -0.02 -18.69
N ARG A 69 13.17 1.17 -19.09
CA ARG A 69 13.34 2.41 -18.31
C ARG A 69 12.87 2.22 -16.87
N ASN A 70 13.77 2.50 -15.92
CA ASN A 70 13.56 2.38 -14.48
C ASN A 70 13.07 0.99 -14.02
N ASN A 71 13.35 -0.07 -14.79
CA ASN A 71 12.81 -1.42 -14.55
C ASN A 71 11.26 -1.46 -14.49
N GLY A 72 10.60 -0.53 -15.18
CA GLY A 72 9.14 -0.33 -15.10
C GLY A 72 8.38 -0.60 -16.39
N GLN A 73 9.00 -1.14 -17.45
CA GLN A 73 8.29 -1.44 -18.71
C GLN A 73 7.79 -2.87 -18.75
N ILE A 74 8.58 -3.80 -18.22
CA ILE A 74 8.22 -5.21 -18.10
C ILE A 74 8.51 -5.61 -16.66
N THR A 75 7.58 -6.35 -16.06
CA THR A 75 7.75 -6.90 -14.72
C THR A 75 8.98 -7.82 -14.62
N CYS A 76 9.36 -8.19 -13.40
CA CYS A 76 10.46 -9.10 -13.14
C CYS A 76 10.27 -10.43 -13.90
N LEU A 77 11.28 -10.84 -14.68
CA LEU A 77 11.26 -12.10 -15.41
C LEU A 77 11.86 -13.25 -14.60
N PRO A 78 11.51 -14.52 -14.88
CA PRO A 78 12.14 -15.68 -14.24
C PRO A 78 13.67 -15.63 -14.35
N LEU A 79 14.36 -15.99 -13.26
CA LEU A 79 15.83 -16.01 -13.14
C LEU A 79 16.53 -14.65 -13.28
N GLN A 80 15.78 -13.54 -13.41
CA GLN A 80 16.38 -12.22 -13.43
C GLN A 80 17.01 -11.88 -12.08
N THR A 81 18.24 -11.35 -12.10
CA THR A 81 18.90 -10.88 -10.88
C THR A 81 18.26 -9.56 -10.43
N PRO A 82 17.69 -9.50 -9.23
CA PRO A 82 17.10 -8.27 -8.69
C PRO A 82 18.18 -7.35 -8.09
N CYS A 83 17.75 -6.15 -7.68
CA CYS A 83 18.60 -5.20 -6.99
C CYS A 83 19.24 -5.80 -5.71
N ARG A 84 20.45 -5.31 -5.36
CA ARG A 84 21.22 -5.84 -4.22
C ARG A 84 20.54 -5.58 -2.87
N ASN A 85 19.93 -4.41 -2.69
CA ASN A 85 19.29 -4.02 -1.43
C ASN A 85 17.82 -3.67 -1.66
N ARG A 86 16.95 -4.63 -1.38
CA ARG A 86 15.49 -4.53 -1.58
C ARG A 86 14.82 -3.61 -0.58
N ASN A 87 15.44 -3.39 0.59
CA ASN A 87 14.90 -2.54 1.65
C ASN A 87 14.97 -1.06 1.31
N GLN A 88 15.73 -0.67 0.28
CA GLN A 88 15.84 0.72 -0.18
C GLN A 88 14.81 1.08 -1.26
N TYR A 89 14.13 0.10 -1.84
CA TYR A 89 13.18 0.28 -2.94
C TYR A 89 11.74 0.18 -2.44
N VAL A 90 10.89 1.11 -2.86
CA VAL A 90 9.44 1.00 -2.63
C VAL A 90 8.83 -0.07 -3.52
N PHE A 91 9.27 -0.16 -4.78
CA PHE A 91 8.71 -1.06 -5.79
C PHE A 91 9.59 -2.28 -6.05
N TRP A 92 8.97 -3.46 -6.04
CA TRP A 92 9.58 -4.70 -6.48
C TRP A 92 9.72 -4.71 -8.00
N ASP A 93 8.63 -4.43 -8.71
CA ASP A 93 8.53 -4.35 -10.16
C ASP A 93 7.56 -3.23 -10.57
N ALA A 94 7.17 -3.18 -11.84
CA ALA A 94 6.24 -2.20 -12.42
C ALA A 94 4.88 -2.07 -11.68
N PHE A 95 4.45 -3.07 -10.90
CA PHE A 95 3.11 -3.11 -10.28
C PHE A 95 3.15 -3.35 -8.78
N HIS A 96 4.13 -4.12 -8.30
CA HIS A 96 4.12 -4.62 -6.93
C HIS A 96 5.08 -3.84 -6.03
N PRO A 97 4.68 -3.55 -4.77
CA PRO A 97 5.60 -3.03 -3.76
C PRO A 97 6.59 -4.12 -3.28
N THR A 98 7.74 -3.69 -2.75
CA THR A 98 8.68 -4.60 -2.09
C THR A 98 8.12 -5.18 -0.80
N GLU A 99 8.74 -6.26 -0.30
CA GLU A 99 8.45 -6.79 1.04
C GLU A 99 8.56 -5.70 2.12
N ALA A 100 9.60 -4.86 2.07
CA ALA A 100 9.79 -3.78 3.02
C ALA A 100 8.60 -2.79 3.04
N ALA A 101 8.08 -2.40 1.87
CA ALA A 101 6.90 -1.56 1.78
C ALA A 101 5.63 -2.29 2.27
N ASN A 102 5.46 -3.55 1.91
CA ASN A 102 4.33 -4.37 2.39
C ASN A 102 4.32 -4.56 3.91
N ILE A 103 5.49 -4.71 4.56
CA ILE A 103 5.58 -4.82 6.02
C ILE A 103 5.04 -3.56 6.69
N ILE A 104 5.32 -2.37 6.15
CA ILE A 104 4.81 -1.10 6.69
C ILE A 104 3.30 -1.02 6.54
N VAL A 105 2.78 -1.34 5.35
CA VAL A 105 1.34 -1.37 5.08
C VAL A 105 0.65 -2.36 6.02
N GLY A 106 1.14 -3.60 6.11
CA GLY A 106 0.56 -4.63 6.99
C GLY A 106 0.59 -4.24 8.47
N ARG A 107 1.67 -3.63 8.96
CA ARG A 107 1.76 -3.14 10.34
C ARG A 107 0.73 -2.05 10.63
N ARG A 108 0.55 -1.09 9.73
CA ARG A 108 -0.44 0.00 9.89
C ARG A 108 -1.88 -0.47 9.72
N SER A 109 -2.12 -1.49 8.89
CA SER A 109 -3.41 -2.17 8.83
C SER A 109 -3.74 -2.93 10.12
N TYR A 110 -2.72 -3.56 10.73
CA TYR A 110 -2.91 -4.32 11.96
C TYR A 110 -3.13 -3.43 13.19
N SER A 111 -2.27 -2.42 13.35
CA SER A 111 -2.31 -1.44 14.44
C SER A 111 -2.16 -0.05 13.84
N ALA A 112 -3.26 0.70 13.78
CA ALA A 112 -3.29 2.00 13.13
C ALA A 112 -2.30 2.98 13.80
N GLN A 113 -1.55 3.71 12.99
CA GLN A 113 -0.62 4.76 13.43
C GLN A 113 -1.18 6.17 13.17
N SER A 114 -2.12 6.28 12.23
CA SER A 114 -2.94 7.47 11.99
C SER A 114 -4.42 7.11 12.05
N ALA A 115 -5.26 8.06 12.44
CA ALA A 115 -6.72 7.93 12.40
C ALA A 115 -7.26 7.66 10.98
N SER A 116 -6.46 7.92 9.94
CA SER A 116 -6.80 7.66 8.54
C SER A 116 -6.39 6.27 8.05
N ASP A 117 -5.72 5.43 8.87
CA ASP A 117 -5.18 4.13 8.42
C ASP A 117 -6.26 3.06 8.30
N ALA A 118 -7.22 3.09 9.23
CA ALA A 118 -8.32 2.14 9.31
C ALA A 118 -9.56 2.78 9.91
N TYR A 119 -10.73 2.22 9.62
CA TYR A 119 -12.02 2.72 10.10
C TYR A 119 -13.04 1.58 10.27
N PRO A 120 -13.90 1.60 11.31
CA PRO A 120 -13.86 2.49 12.48
C PRO A 120 -12.75 2.12 13.48
N TYR A 121 -12.10 0.98 13.29
CA TYR A 121 -10.96 0.52 14.08
C TYR A 121 -10.05 -0.39 13.24
N ASP A 122 -8.85 -0.68 13.74
CA ASP A 122 -7.87 -1.55 13.08
C ASP A 122 -8.14 -3.06 13.31
N ILE A 123 -7.36 -3.91 12.64
CA ILE A 123 -7.50 -5.37 12.75
C ILE A 123 -7.27 -5.83 14.19
N ARG A 124 -6.31 -5.23 14.91
CA ARG A 124 -6.03 -5.59 16.31
C ARG A 124 -7.29 -5.43 17.18
N ARG A 125 -8.00 -4.31 17.07
CA ARG A 125 -9.26 -4.10 17.81
C ARG A 125 -10.39 -4.97 17.29
N LEU A 126 -10.47 -5.22 15.97
CA LEU A 126 -11.48 -6.10 15.37
C LEU A 126 -11.44 -7.51 15.99
N THR A 127 -10.24 -8.05 16.21
CA THR A 127 -10.04 -9.41 16.76
C THR A 127 -10.36 -9.57 18.25
N GLN A 128 -10.64 -8.47 18.95
CA GLN A 128 -10.92 -8.49 20.40
C GLN A 128 -12.42 -8.40 20.71
N GLN A 129 -13.27 -8.37 19.68
CA GLN A 129 -14.72 -8.22 19.81
C GLN A 129 -15.46 -9.54 19.72
#